data_AF-A0A7K4JUY8-F1
#
_entry.id   AF-A0A7K4JUY8-F1
#
_cell.length_a   1.000
_cell.length_b   1.000
_cell.length_c   1.000
_cell.angle_alpha   90.00
_cell.angle_beta   90.00
_cell.angle_gamma   90.00
#
_symmetry.space_group_name_H-M   'P 1'
#
loop_
_entity.id
_entity.type
_entity.pdbx_description
1 polymer ?
#
loop_
_entity_poly.entity_id
_entity_poly.type
_entity_poly.pdbx_seq_one_letter_code
_entity_poly.pdbx_strand_id
1 'polypeptide(L)'
;FNRSSELLKHQLVHSGAKPFTCTECGKTYRRKHHLLSHQRIHSGEKPFACAECGHRFSSKHHLVSHQRIHTGERPFSCSTCSK
;
A
#
# COMPACT_ATOMS: atom_id res chain seq x y z
N PHE A 1 -18.61 11.30 -0.22
CA PHE A 1 -18.71 10.06 0.59
C PHE A 1 -20.15 9.58 0.53
N ASN A 2 -20.41 8.36 0.05
CA ASN A 2 -21.78 7.83 -0.02
C ASN A 2 -22.16 7.01 1.23
N ARG A 3 -21.19 6.77 2.14
CA ARG A 3 -21.39 6.05 3.41
C ARG A 3 -20.78 6.83 4.57
N SER A 4 -21.51 6.92 5.69
CA SER A 4 -21.07 7.62 6.92
C SER A 4 -19.71 7.13 7.45
N SER A 5 -19.47 5.82 7.42
CA SER A 5 -18.18 5.25 7.85
C SER A 5 -16.98 5.64 6.98
N GLU A 6 -17.20 6.06 5.72
CA GLU A 6 -16.12 6.57 4.87
C GLU A 6 -15.81 8.03 5.17
N LEU A 7 -16.83 8.82 5.48
CA LEU A 7 -16.67 10.19 5.92
C LEU A 7 -15.88 10.25 7.24
N LEU A 8 -16.22 9.40 8.22
CA LEU A 8 -15.46 9.29 9.48
C LEU A 8 -13.99 8.92 9.23
N LYS A 9 -13.72 7.93 8.37
CA LYS A 9 -12.34 7.57 7.99
C LYS A 9 -11.61 8.71 7.28
N HIS A 10 -12.32 9.53 6.52
CA HIS A 10 -11.76 10.70 5.86
C HIS A 10 -11.45 11.83 6.86
N GLN A 11 -12.28 12.06 7.87
CA GLN A 11 -12.00 13.06 8.90
C GLN A 11 -10.72 12.76 9.70
N LEU A 12 -10.32 11.49 9.81
CA LEU A 12 -9.02 11.12 10.36
C LEU A 12 -7.82 11.67 9.56
N VAL A 13 -8.03 12.09 8.31
CA VAL A 13 -6.99 12.77 7.51
C VAL A 13 -6.76 14.17 8.06
N HIS A 14 -7.83 14.93 8.30
CA HIS A 14 -7.79 16.32 8.75
C HIS A 14 -7.33 16.46 10.19
N SER A 15 -7.78 15.56 11.08
CA SER A 15 -7.38 15.55 12.49
C SER A 15 -5.97 15.00 12.73
N GLY A 16 -5.34 14.39 11.72
CA GLY A 16 -4.07 13.69 11.88
C GLY A 16 -4.14 12.42 12.74
N ALA A 17 -5.33 12.04 13.22
CA ALA A 17 -5.53 10.89 14.10
C ALA A 17 -5.12 9.57 13.41
N LYS A 18 -4.31 8.79 14.13
CA LYS A 18 -3.78 7.49 13.68
C LYS A 18 -4.06 6.43 14.76
N PRO A 19 -5.28 5.90 14.84
CA PRO A 19 -5.71 5.06 15.97
C PRO A 19 -5.07 3.66 16.01
N PHE A 20 -4.34 3.27 14.96
CA PHE A 20 -3.76 1.92 14.87
C PHE A 20 -2.25 1.98 15.10
N THR A 21 -1.78 1.45 16.23
CA THR A 21 -0.37 1.46 16.61
C THR A 21 0.26 0.09 16.42
N CYS A 22 1.49 0.07 15.88
CA CYS A 22 2.34 -1.11 15.87
C CYS A 22 2.97 -1.30 17.23
N THR A 23 2.73 -2.46 17.86
CA THR A 23 3.27 -2.78 19.19
C THR A 23 4.77 -3.05 19.17
N GLU A 24 5.32 -3.46 18.02
CA GLU A 24 6.75 -3.80 17.89
C GLU A 24 7.65 -2.56 17.74
N CYS A 25 7.17 -1.48 17.11
CA CYS A 25 7.98 -0.30 16.82
C CYS A 25 7.32 1.06 17.11
N GLY A 26 6.10 1.06 17.67
CA GLY A 26 5.36 2.27 18.03
C GLY A 26 4.78 3.07 16.85
N LYS A 27 5.04 2.68 15.60
CA LYS A 27 4.51 3.41 14.42
C LYS A 27 2.99 3.36 14.36
N THR A 28 2.39 4.50 14.04
CA THR A 28 0.92 4.65 14.01
C THR A 28 0.38 4.81 12.58
N TYR A 29 -0.84 4.32 12.37
CA TYR A 29 -1.52 4.26 11.08
C TYR A 29 -2.97 4.73 11.21
N ARG A 30 -3.47 5.35 10.14
CA ARG A 30 -4.87 5.80 10.03
C ARG A 30 -5.85 4.66 9.78
N ARG A 31 -5.39 3.57 9.16
CA ARG A 31 -6.23 2.44 8.72
C ARG A 31 -5.62 1.12 9.18
N LYS A 32 -6.47 0.20 9.66
CA LYS A 32 -6.05 -1.12 10.15
C LYS A 32 -5.25 -1.92 9.11
N HIS A 33 -5.66 -1.93 7.84
CA HIS A 33 -4.94 -2.68 6.81
C HIS A 33 -3.53 -2.14 6.53
N HIS A 34 -3.26 -0.85 6.76
CA HIS A 34 -1.91 -0.31 6.67
C HIS A 34 -1.03 -0.82 7.82
N LEU A 35 -1.57 -0.90 9.04
CA LEU A 35 -0.88 -1.51 10.18
C LEU A 35 -0.57 -2.99 9.90
N LEU A 36 -1.57 -3.77 9.45
CA LEU A 36 -1.37 -5.19 9.13
C LEU A 36 -0.31 -5.39 8.04
N SER A 37 -0.34 -4.57 6.99
CA SER A 37 0.70 -4.63 5.94
C SER A 37 2.07 -4.21 6.46
N HIS A 38 2.14 -3.30 7.44
CA HIS A 38 3.38 -2.89 8.06
C HIS A 38 3.99 -4.01 8.93
N GLN A 39 3.16 -4.74 9.70
CA GLN A 39 3.63 -5.84 10.54
C GLN A 39 4.33 -6.96 9.75
N ARG A 40 4.06 -7.08 8.45
CA ARG A 40 4.79 -7.99 7.55
C ARG A 40 6.27 -7.65 7.42
N ILE A 41 6.68 -6.42 7.72
CA ILE A 41 8.09 -6.01 7.72
C ILE A 41 8.82 -6.65 8.90
N HIS A 42 8.16 -6.79 10.04
CA HIS A 42 8.75 -7.40 11.24
C HIS A 42 8.79 -8.93 11.14
N SER A 43 7.72 -9.55 10.64
CA SER A 43 7.68 -11.01 10.43
C SER A 43 8.43 -11.49 9.19
N GLY A 44 8.78 -10.60 8.27
CA GLY A 44 9.35 -10.96 6.96
C GLY A 44 8.36 -11.63 6.00
N GLU A 45 7.06 -11.67 6.33
CA GLU A 45 6.04 -12.32 5.51
C GLU A 45 5.91 -11.62 4.14
N LYS A 46 6.08 -12.39 3.07
CA LYS A 46 5.91 -11.93 1.69
C LYS A 46 4.90 -12.82 0.97
N PRO A 47 3.59 -12.64 1.19
CA PRO A 47 2.56 -13.55 0.68
C PRO A 47 2.35 -13.42 -0.84
N PHE A 48 2.77 -12.31 -1.45
CA PHE A 48 2.53 -12.05 -2.86
C PHE A 48 3.76 -12.43 -3.69
N ALA A 49 3.66 -13.43 -4.55
CA ALA A 49 4.74 -13.84 -5.45
C ALA A 49 4.46 -13.39 -6.89
N CYS A 50 5.50 -12.94 -7.59
CA CYS A 50 5.46 -12.75 -9.04
C CYS A 50 5.49 -14.12 -9.72
N ALA A 51 4.51 -14.39 -10.58
CA ALA A 51 4.44 -15.64 -11.33
C ALA A 51 5.57 -15.79 -12.36
N GLU A 52 6.12 -14.67 -12.84
CA GLU A 52 7.11 -14.65 -13.93
C GLU A 52 8.54 -14.85 -13.43
N CYS A 53 8.91 -14.25 -12.29
CA CYS A 53 10.28 -14.32 -11.76
C CYS A 53 10.38 -14.91 -10.34
N GLY A 54 9.25 -15.30 -9.72
CA GLY A 54 9.21 -15.86 -8.37
C GLY A 54 9.47 -14.84 -7.25
N HIS A 55 9.78 -13.57 -7.57
CA HIS A 55 10.10 -12.56 -6.56
C HIS A 55 8.89 -12.25 -5.66
N ARG A 56 9.12 -12.12 -4.35
CA ARG A 56 8.05 -12.01 -3.34
C ARG A 56 7.96 -10.61 -2.73
N PHE A 57 6.74 -10.17 -2.46
CA PHE A 57 6.38 -8.86 -1.95
C PHE A 57 5.49 -8.97 -0.70
N SER A 58 5.64 -7.99 0.20
CA SER A 58 4.80 -7.85 1.40
C SER A 58 3.45 -7.18 1.12
N SER A 59 3.27 -6.54 -0.04
CA SER A 59 2.03 -5.88 -0.44
C SER A 59 1.64 -6.19 -1.89
N LYS A 60 0.33 -6.32 -2.15
CA LYS A 60 -0.21 -6.54 -3.50
C LYS A 60 0.09 -5.38 -4.44
N HIS A 61 0.06 -4.14 -3.94
CA HIS A 61 0.35 -2.95 -4.72
C HIS A 61 1.78 -2.98 -5.28
N HIS A 62 2.76 -3.38 -4.47
CA HIS A 62 4.15 -3.53 -4.93
C HIS A 62 4.30 -4.64 -5.97
N LEU A 63 3.61 -5.78 -5.81
CA LEU A 63 3.60 -6.84 -6.83
C LEU A 63 3.05 -6.32 -8.16
N VAL A 64 1.90 -5.66 -8.15
CA VAL A 64 1.28 -5.12 -9.38
C VAL A 64 2.18 -4.08 -10.05
N SER A 65 2.79 -3.19 -9.27
CA SER A 65 3.76 -2.23 -9.81
C SER A 65 5.00 -2.93 -10.39
N HIS A 66 5.47 -4.00 -9.75
CA HIS A 66 6.60 -4.78 -10.24
C HIS A 66 6.29 -5.51 -11.55
N GLN A 67 5.08 -6.06 -11.71
CA GLN A 67 4.68 -6.76 -12.95
C GLN A 67 4.78 -5.86 -14.19
N ARG A 68 4.65 -4.53 -14.04
CA ARG A 68 4.83 -3.58 -15.15
C ARG A 68 6.23 -3.59 -15.75
N ILE A 69 7.22 -4.05 -15.00
CA ILE A 69 8.60 -4.20 -15.49
C ILE A 69 8.66 -5.31 -16.55
N HIS A 70 7.86 -6.36 -16.40
CA HIS A 70 7.82 -7.45 -17.36
C HIS A 70 6.94 -7.14 -18.57
N THR A 71 5.83 -6.43 -18.37
CA THR A 71 4.93 -6.04 -19.47
C THR A 71 5.42 -4.83 -20.25
N GLY A 72 6.37 -4.05 -19.70
CA GLY A 72 6.80 -2.78 -20.29
C GLY A 72 5.74 -1.67 -20.25
N GLU A 73 4.65 -1.84 -19.49
CA GLU A 73 3.55 -0.88 -19.43
C GLU A 73 4.00 0.44 -18.78
N ARG A 74 3.79 1.56 -19.48
CA ARG A 74 4.06 2.92 -18.99
C ARG A 74 2.75 3.71 -18.90
N PRO A 75 1.97 3.55 -17.82
CA PRO A 75 0.63 4.14 -17.70
C PRO A 75 0.66 5.66 -17.49
N PHE A 76 1.82 6.24 -17.21
CA PHE A 76 2.01 7.68 -17.09
C PHE A 76 2.86 8.15 -18.25
N SER A 77 2.28 9.03 -19.06
CA SER A 77 2.97 9.77 -20.12
C SER A 77 2.92 11.25 -19.77
N CYS A 78 4.01 11.96 -19.99
CA CYS A 78 4.02 13.41 -19.92
C CYS A 78 3.21 13.99 -21.09
N SER A 79 2.40 15.02 -20.80
CA SER A 79 1.57 15.69 -21.82
C SER A 79 2.33 16.74 -22.62
N THR A 80 3.49 17.19 -22.12
CA THR A 80 4.34 18.21 -22.78
C THR A 80 5.49 17.61 -23.58
N CYS A 81 5.96 16.43 -23.21
CA CYS A 81 6.80 15.60 -24.06
C CYS A 81 6.26 14.18 -23.98
N SER A 82 6.12 13.47 -25.10
CA SER A 82 5.51 12.13 -25.16
C SER A 82 6.36 11.02 -24.51
N LYS A 83 6.98 11.30 -23.35
CA LYS A 83 7.85 10.44 -22.54
C LYS A 83 7.28 10.18 -21.16
#